data_AF-A0A9R0XHU8-F1
#
_entry.id   AF-A0A9R0XHU8-F1
#
_cell.length_a   1.000
_cell.length_b   1.000
_cell.length_c   1.000
_cell.angle_alpha   90.00
_cell.angle_beta   90.00
_cell.angle_gamma   90.00
#
_symmetry.space_group_name_H-M   'P 1'
#
loop_
_entity.id
_entity.type
_entity.pdbx_description
1 polymer ?
#
loop_
_entity_poly.entity_id
_entity_poly.type
_entity_poly.pdbx_seq_one_letter_code
_entity_poly.pdbx_strand_id
1 'polypeptide(L)'
;MALLMEPGSEPLTEGEKADLDAIAAIKESAAREYREEGNQFVKKGRKHYPDAVDCYTKAIAQMGALSPPNPDASVLFANRAHVNLLLGNHRRALDDQDPANEELKKFLAQVEAQQRERDLKRAKVAQAISAAKDLAAAIEKRGLRLGKAAYQQLTGVKKPKLDEQGVLHWPVLLLYPEVMSSDFIEDFPETDMFSEHLDLVLRKFSTFAMG
;
A
#
# COMPACT_ATOMS: atom_id res chain seq x y z
N MET A 1 5.78 -56.79 -5.16
CA MET A 1 5.72 -56.60 -3.69
C MET A 1 5.98 -55.14 -3.42
N ALA A 2 5.07 -54.44 -2.75
CA ALA A 2 5.28 -53.04 -2.38
C ALA A 2 6.10 -53.01 -1.08
N LEU A 3 7.31 -52.44 -1.14
CA LEU A 3 8.14 -52.18 0.03
C LEU A 3 7.52 -51.01 0.81
N LEU A 4 6.79 -51.33 1.88
CA LEU A 4 6.50 -50.39 2.97
C LEU A 4 7.77 -50.32 3.85
N MET A 5 8.75 -49.53 3.44
CA MET A 5 9.83 -49.11 4.34
C MET A 5 9.32 -47.96 5.19
N GLU A 6 9.52 -48.02 6.50
CA GLU A 6 9.23 -46.89 7.39
C GLU A 6 10.19 -45.72 7.12
N PRO A 7 9.74 -44.46 7.27
CA PRO A 7 10.59 -43.30 7.01
C PRO A 7 11.81 -43.31 7.94
N GLY A 8 13.00 -43.63 7.41
CA GLY A 8 14.27 -43.56 8.12
C GLY A 8 14.99 -44.89 8.38
N SER A 9 14.48 -46.03 7.91
CA SER A 9 15.22 -47.31 7.96
C SER A 9 16.34 -47.34 6.91
N GLU A 10 17.58 -47.62 7.32
CA GLU A 10 18.70 -47.86 6.40
C GLU A 10 18.43 -49.10 5.53
N PRO A 11 18.71 -49.08 4.22
CA PRO A 11 18.52 -50.25 3.36
C PRO A 11 19.46 -51.38 3.80
N LEU A 12 18.90 -52.53 4.17
CA LEU A 12 19.66 -53.66 4.70
C LEU A 12 20.23 -54.57 3.61
N THR A 13 19.72 -54.50 2.37
CA THR A 13 20.13 -55.38 1.26
C THR A 13 20.53 -54.63 -0.02
N GLU A 14 21.42 -55.21 -0.83
CA GLU A 14 21.84 -54.61 -2.12
C GLU A 14 20.67 -54.38 -3.09
N GLY A 15 19.62 -55.21 -3.02
CA GLY A 15 18.40 -55.04 -3.81
C GLY A 15 17.61 -53.79 -3.43
N GLU A 16 17.42 -53.54 -2.13
CA GLU A 16 16.73 -52.34 -1.64
C GLU A 16 17.49 -51.06 -2.00
N LYS A 17 18.83 -51.12 -2.00
CA LYS A 17 19.66 -50.00 -2.45
C LYS A 17 19.46 -49.71 -3.94
N ALA A 18 19.42 -50.75 -4.79
CA ALA A 18 19.19 -50.58 -6.22
C ALA A 18 17.79 -50.02 -6.52
N ASP A 19 16.77 -50.46 -5.78
CA ASP A 19 15.41 -49.94 -5.91
C ASP A 19 15.32 -48.47 -5.46
N LEU A 20 15.99 -48.10 -4.37
CA LEU A 20 16.09 -46.70 -3.91
C LEU A 20 16.80 -45.82 -4.94
N ASP A 21 17.90 -46.30 -5.53
CA ASP A 21 18.63 -45.59 -6.59
C ASP A 21 17.76 -45.43 -7.85
N ALA A 22 16.97 -46.45 -8.22
CA ALA A 22 16.03 -46.37 -9.33
C ALA A 22 14.91 -45.34 -9.07
N ILE A 23 14.35 -45.32 -7.85
CA ILE A 23 13.36 -44.32 -7.44
C ILE A 23 13.97 -42.91 -7.45
N ALA A 24 15.22 -42.77 -7.01
CA ALA A 24 15.94 -41.50 -7.03
C ALA A 24 16.15 -40.99 -8.46
N ALA A 25 16.58 -41.86 -9.38
CA ALA A 25 16.77 -41.51 -10.78
C ALA A 25 15.45 -41.07 -11.46
N ILE A 26 14.32 -41.72 -11.15
CA ILE A 26 12.99 -41.33 -11.65
C ILE A 26 12.56 -39.96 -11.09
N LYS A 27 12.79 -39.70 -9.81
CA LYS A 27 12.47 -38.39 -9.20
C LYS A 27 13.34 -37.28 -9.78
N GLU A 28 14.61 -37.57 -10.04
CA GLU A 28 15.55 -36.64 -10.66
C GLU A 28 15.17 -36.30 -12.12
N SER A 29 14.78 -37.30 -12.92
CA SER A 29 14.31 -37.04 -14.29
C SER A 29 13.01 -36.22 -14.31
N ALA A 30 12.05 -36.55 -13.43
CA ALA A 30 10.81 -35.77 -13.29
C ALA A 30 11.09 -34.32 -12.85
N ALA A 31 12.02 -34.09 -11.92
CA ALA A 31 12.40 -32.75 -11.50
C ALA A 31 13.04 -31.94 -12.65
N ARG A 32 13.85 -32.58 -13.51
CA ARG A 32 14.40 -31.93 -14.72
C ARG A 32 13.32 -31.51 -15.70
N GLU A 33 12.33 -32.37 -15.95
CA GLU A 33 11.20 -32.05 -16.85
C GLU A 33 10.44 -30.82 -16.35
N TYR A 34 10.05 -30.79 -15.07
CA TYR A 34 9.35 -29.63 -14.48
C TYR A 34 10.19 -28.35 -14.54
N ARG A 35 11.52 -28.44 -14.39
CA ARG A 35 12.42 -27.30 -14.56
C ARG A 35 12.40 -26.77 -15.99
N GLU A 36 12.45 -27.68 -16.97
CA GLU A 36 12.40 -27.34 -18.40
C GLU A 36 11.08 -26.66 -18.77
N GLU A 37 9.96 -27.19 -18.28
CA GLU A 37 8.63 -26.59 -18.44
C GLU A 37 8.54 -25.21 -17.81
N GLY A 38 9.03 -25.04 -16.58
CA GLY A 38 9.10 -23.75 -15.90
C GLY A 38 9.87 -22.72 -16.73
N ASN A 39 11.02 -23.11 -17.28
CA ASN A 39 11.81 -22.24 -18.17
C ASN A 39 11.06 -21.87 -19.45
N GLN A 40 10.27 -22.78 -20.03
CA GLN A 40 9.42 -22.47 -21.17
C GLN A 40 8.32 -21.47 -20.82
N PHE A 41 7.68 -21.61 -19.65
CA PHE A 41 6.66 -20.66 -19.19
C PHE A 41 7.24 -19.26 -18.93
N VAL A 42 8.46 -19.17 -18.39
CA VAL A 42 9.17 -17.89 -18.25
C VAL A 42 9.39 -17.22 -19.61
N LYS A 43 9.75 -17.99 -20.65
CA LYS A 43 9.90 -17.47 -22.03
C LYS A 43 8.58 -17.01 -22.65
N LYS A 44 7.44 -17.63 -22.29
CA LYS A 44 6.10 -17.23 -22.75
C LYS A 44 5.62 -15.89 -22.14
N GLY A 45 6.32 -15.38 -21.12
CA GLY A 45 6.12 -14.04 -20.57
C GLY A 45 5.14 -13.95 -19.40
N ARG A 46 4.87 -12.72 -18.94
CA ARG A 46 4.29 -12.43 -17.61
C ARG A 46 3.00 -13.14 -17.25
N LYS A 47 2.14 -13.43 -18.23
CA LYS A 47 0.87 -14.15 -18.00
C LYS A 47 1.07 -15.58 -17.49
N HIS A 48 2.21 -16.21 -17.80
CA HIS A 48 2.50 -17.61 -17.48
C HIS A 48 3.51 -17.75 -16.32
N TYR A 49 3.88 -16.63 -15.68
CA TYR A 49 4.74 -16.66 -14.50
C TYR A 49 4.13 -17.42 -13.31
N PRO A 50 2.80 -17.38 -13.06
CA PRO A 50 2.20 -18.24 -12.03
C PRO A 50 2.41 -19.73 -12.31
N ASP A 51 2.19 -20.16 -13.56
CA ASP A 51 2.38 -21.56 -13.98
C ASP A 51 3.85 -21.99 -13.84
N ALA A 52 4.79 -21.09 -14.14
CA ALA A 52 6.22 -21.34 -13.94
C ALA A 52 6.57 -21.57 -12.46
N VAL A 53 5.97 -20.80 -11.53
CA VAL A 53 6.17 -20.98 -10.08
C VAL A 53 5.65 -22.34 -9.63
N ASP A 54 4.51 -22.79 -10.15
CA ASP A 54 3.94 -24.10 -9.83
C ASP A 54 4.83 -25.24 -10.34
N CYS A 55 5.36 -25.14 -11.56
CA CYS A 55 6.33 -26.10 -12.10
C CYS A 55 7.60 -26.18 -11.24
N TYR A 56 8.19 -25.03 -10.86
CA TYR A 56 9.37 -25.04 -9.98
C TYR A 56 9.06 -25.60 -8.58
N THR A 57 7.86 -25.34 -8.05
CA THR A 57 7.43 -25.89 -6.76
C THR A 57 7.27 -27.41 -6.81
N LYS A 58 6.72 -27.96 -7.90
CA LYS A 58 6.66 -29.40 -8.14
C LYS A 58 8.06 -30.01 -8.27
N ALA A 59 8.98 -29.35 -8.97
CA ALA A 59 10.36 -29.81 -9.10
C ALA A 59 11.08 -29.89 -7.73
N ILE A 60 10.91 -28.86 -6.89
CA ILE A 60 11.48 -28.82 -5.53
C ILE A 60 10.88 -29.93 -4.65
N ALA A 61 9.58 -30.20 -4.77
CA ALA A 61 8.93 -31.28 -4.02
C ALA A 61 9.48 -32.67 -4.38
N GLN A 62 9.84 -32.90 -5.65
CA GLN A 62 10.49 -34.15 -6.07
C GLN A 62 11.93 -34.26 -5.54
N MET A 63 12.67 -33.15 -5.45
CA MET A 63 14.05 -33.13 -4.93
C MET A 63 14.15 -33.18 -3.40
N GLY A 64 13.18 -32.62 -2.65
CA GLY A 64 13.20 -32.61 -1.18
C GLY A 64 13.13 -34.00 -0.53
N ALA A 65 12.79 -35.04 -1.30
CA ALA A 65 12.80 -36.43 -0.87
C ALA A 65 14.15 -37.13 -1.09
N LEU A 66 15.14 -36.45 -1.66
CA LEU A 66 16.48 -36.96 -1.93
C LEU A 66 17.48 -36.23 -1.03
N SER A 67 18.38 -36.99 -0.41
CA SER A 67 19.38 -36.49 0.55
C SER A 67 20.22 -35.32 -0.04
N PRO A 68 20.44 -34.21 0.69
CA PRO A 68 21.25 -33.07 0.21
C PRO A 68 22.76 -33.42 0.19
N PRO A 69 23.58 -32.80 -0.70
CA PRO A 69 23.33 -31.57 -1.47
C PRO A 69 23.38 -31.80 -3.00
N ASN A 70 22.25 -31.58 -3.68
CA ASN A 70 22.21 -31.61 -5.15
C ASN A 70 22.27 -30.17 -5.72
N PRO A 71 23.27 -29.82 -6.55
CA PRO A 71 23.41 -28.47 -7.11
C PRO A 71 22.19 -27.99 -7.91
N ASP A 72 21.40 -28.91 -8.47
CA ASP A 72 20.17 -28.57 -9.20
C ASP A 72 19.08 -27.94 -8.31
N ALA A 73 19.09 -28.21 -7.00
CA ALA A 73 18.12 -27.61 -6.06
C ALA A 73 18.34 -26.10 -5.91
N SER A 74 19.60 -25.65 -5.83
CA SER A 74 19.95 -24.22 -5.71
C SER A 74 19.44 -23.41 -6.90
N VAL A 75 19.56 -23.96 -8.12
CA VAL A 75 19.08 -23.33 -9.36
C VAL A 75 17.56 -23.20 -9.35
N LEU A 76 16.82 -24.21 -8.87
CA LEU A 76 15.36 -24.17 -8.78
C LEU A 76 14.86 -23.09 -7.82
N PHE A 77 15.46 -22.97 -6.64
CA PHE A 77 15.13 -21.90 -5.68
C PHE A 77 15.43 -20.52 -6.27
N ALA A 78 16.57 -20.33 -6.92
CA ALA A 78 16.91 -19.06 -7.57
C ALA A 78 15.92 -18.69 -8.70
N ASN A 79 15.53 -19.67 -9.52
CA ASN A 79 14.57 -19.46 -10.61
C ASN A 79 13.17 -19.15 -10.06
N ARG A 80 12.71 -19.84 -9.01
CA ARG A 80 11.42 -19.57 -8.36
C ARG A 80 11.40 -18.17 -7.72
N ALA A 81 12.49 -17.77 -7.06
CA ALA A 81 12.67 -16.44 -6.51
C ALA A 81 12.59 -15.36 -7.60
N HIS A 82 13.30 -15.57 -8.72
CA HIS A 82 13.30 -14.63 -9.84
C HIS A 82 11.89 -14.40 -10.41
N VAL A 83 11.13 -15.47 -10.63
CA VAL A 83 9.75 -15.35 -11.15
C VAL A 83 8.83 -14.68 -10.13
N ASN A 84 8.98 -14.96 -8.84
CA ASN A 84 8.24 -14.27 -7.79
C ASN A 84 8.56 -12.76 -7.75
N LEU A 85 9.81 -12.35 -7.99
CA LEU A 85 10.16 -10.93 -8.14
C LEU A 85 9.49 -10.29 -9.35
N LEU A 86 9.45 -10.99 -10.50
CA LEU A 86 8.77 -10.50 -11.71
C LEU A 86 7.25 -10.36 -11.53
N LEU A 87 6.65 -11.14 -10.63
CA LEU A 87 5.25 -11.02 -10.23
C LEU A 87 4.98 -9.89 -9.22
N GLY A 88 6.02 -9.33 -8.59
CA GLY A 88 5.89 -8.40 -7.47
C GLY A 88 5.68 -9.08 -6.12
N ASN A 89 5.82 -10.41 -6.06
CA ASN A 89 5.67 -11.22 -4.85
C ASN A 89 6.98 -11.24 -4.05
N HIS A 90 7.40 -10.08 -3.54
CA HIS A 90 8.69 -9.92 -2.86
C HIS A 90 8.86 -10.84 -1.65
N ARG A 91 7.79 -11.11 -0.90
CA ARG A 91 7.82 -11.97 0.29
C ARG A 91 8.16 -13.42 -0.07
N ARG A 92 7.47 -13.99 -1.07
CA ARG A 92 7.69 -15.39 -1.51
C ARG A 92 9.05 -15.58 -2.18
N ALA A 93 9.56 -14.56 -2.87
CA ALA A 93 10.90 -14.60 -3.45
C ALA A 93 12.02 -14.72 -2.41
N LEU A 94 11.75 -14.31 -1.17
CA LEU A 94 12.71 -14.31 -0.08
C LEU A 94 12.62 -15.55 0.80
N ASP A 95 11.46 -16.20 0.87
CA ASP A 95 11.34 -17.55 1.43
C ASP A 95 12.15 -18.58 0.62
N ASP A 96 12.38 -18.30 -0.67
CA ASP A 96 13.24 -19.07 -1.56
C ASP A 96 14.74 -18.79 -1.36
N GLN A 97 15.07 -17.67 -0.71
CA GLN A 97 16.42 -17.38 -0.25
C GLN A 97 16.60 -17.97 1.16
N ASP A 98 17.85 -18.19 1.55
CA ASP A 98 18.19 -18.82 2.83
C ASP A 98 17.33 -18.24 3.98
N PRO A 99 16.47 -19.05 4.62
CA PRO A 99 15.59 -18.59 5.69
C PRO A 99 16.37 -18.07 6.90
N ALA A 100 17.69 -18.29 6.97
CA ALA A 100 18.57 -17.77 8.00
C ALA A 100 19.04 -16.32 7.79
N ASN A 101 18.75 -15.70 6.63
CA ASN A 101 19.17 -14.31 6.38
C ASN A 101 18.27 -13.29 7.10
N GLU A 102 18.46 -13.17 8.40
CA GLU A 102 17.72 -12.28 9.31
C GLU A 102 17.86 -10.79 8.93
N GLU A 103 18.95 -10.38 8.28
CA GLU A 103 19.14 -9.00 7.84
C GLU A 103 18.18 -8.62 6.71
N LEU A 104 17.98 -9.50 5.72
CA LEU A 104 17.03 -9.26 4.64
C LEU A 104 15.58 -9.18 5.15
N LYS A 105 15.20 -10.01 6.13
CA LYS A 105 13.86 -9.93 6.76
C LYS A 105 13.63 -8.59 7.46
N LYS A 106 14.62 -8.10 8.20
CA LYS A 106 14.55 -6.79 8.88
C LYS A 106 14.40 -5.65 7.88
N PHE A 107 15.17 -5.67 6.79
CA PHE A 107 15.09 -4.65 5.74
C PHE A 107 13.71 -4.62 5.06
N LEU A 108 13.13 -5.79 4.77
CA LEU A 108 11.77 -5.87 4.24
C LEU A 108 10.72 -5.27 5.18
N ALA A 109 10.77 -5.61 6.46
CA ALA A 109 9.82 -5.10 7.44
C ALA A 109 9.86 -3.56 7.48
N GLN A 110 11.06 -2.97 7.34
CA GLN A 110 11.23 -1.53 7.22
C GLN A 110 10.65 -0.97 5.91
N VAL A 111 10.91 -1.62 4.76
CA VAL A 111 10.38 -1.18 3.46
C VAL A 111 8.85 -1.25 3.42
N GLU A 112 8.26 -2.34 3.92
CA GLU A 112 6.80 -2.49 4.00
C GLU A 112 6.19 -1.42 4.93
N ALA A 113 6.80 -1.15 6.08
CA ALA A 113 6.35 -0.11 7.00
C ALA A 113 6.39 1.27 6.32
N GLN A 114 7.47 1.56 5.60
CA GLN A 114 7.64 2.83 4.88
C GLN A 114 6.65 2.98 3.72
N GLN A 115 6.33 1.89 3.01
CA GLN A 115 5.30 1.89 1.96
C GLN A 115 3.91 2.15 2.53
N ARG A 116 3.52 1.48 3.62
CA ARG A 116 2.24 1.75 4.29
C ARG A 116 2.13 3.21 4.70
N GLU A 117 3.16 3.77 5.32
CA GLU A 117 3.15 5.20 5.66
C GLU A 117 2.98 6.11 4.43
N ARG A 118 3.69 5.79 3.35
CA ARG A 118 3.60 6.56 2.10
C ARG A 118 2.21 6.47 1.49
N ASP A 119 1.59 5.30 1.50
CA ASP A 119 0.24 5.09 0.98
C ASP A 119 -0.80 5.83 1.81
N LEU A 120 -0.69 5.80 3.14
CA LEU A 120 -1.52 6.63 4.03
C LEU A 120 -1.34 8.13 3.75
N LYS A 121 -0.09 8.59 3.61
CA LYS A 121 0.23 9.99 3.29
C LYS A 121 -0.34 10.37 1.91
N ARG A 122 -0.20 9.51 0.91
CA ARG A 122 -0.70 9.72 -0.46
C ARG A 122 -2.23 9.77 -0.50
N ALA A 123 -2.92 8.92 0.25
CA ALA A 123 -4.37 8.94 0.36
C ALA A 123 -4.86 10.27 0.98
N LYS A 124 -4.24 10.72 2.06
CA LYS A 124 -4.54 12.02 2.69
C LYS A 124 -4.30 13.19 1.75
N VAL A 125 -3.18 13.18 1.02
CA VAL A 125 -2.87 14.23 0.03
C VAL A 125 -3.87 14.21 -1.12
N ALA A 126 -4.25 13.03 -1.64
CA ALA A 126 -5.24 12.91 -2.69
C ALA A 126 -6.61 13.47 -2.26
N GLN A 127 -7.05 13.17 -1.03
CA GLN A 127 -8.27 13.71 -0.45
C GLN A 127 -8.21 15.24 -0.28
N ALA A 128 -7.07 15.78 0.18
CA ALA A 128 -6.90 17.22 0.31
C ALA A 128 -6.91 17.94 -1.05
N ILE A 129 -6.32 17.32 -2.08
CA ILE A 129 -6.30 17.87 -3.44
C ILE A 129 -7.71 17.86 -4.05
N SER A 130 -8.49 16.80 -3.88
CA SER A 130 -9.87 16.77 -4.39
C SER A 130 -10.73 17.83 -3.72
N ALA A 131 -10.69 17.94 -2.39
CA ALA A 131 -11.44 18.96 -1.65
C ALA A 131 -11.03 20.39 -2.06
N ALA A 132 -9.73 20.64 -2.25
CA ALA A 132 -9.25 21.94 -2.72
C ALA A 132 -9.68 22.25 -4.16
N LYS A 133 -9.74 21.24 -5.03
CA LYS A 133 -10.21 21.38 -6.41
C LYS A 133 -11.71 21.69 -6.47
N ASP A 134 -12.51 21.02 -5.65
CA ASP A 134 -13.96 21.26 -5.57
C ASP A 134 -14.25 22.67 -5.05
N LEU A 135 -13.52 23.11 -4.01
CA LEU A 135 -13.56 24.47 -3.50
C LEU A 135 -13.17 25.50 -4.57
N ALA A 136 -12.08 25.26 -5.31
CA ALA A 136 -11.64 26.16 -6.38
C ALA A 136 -12.68 26.28 -7.51
N ALA A 137 -13.26 25.16 -7.94
CA ALA A 137 -14.33 25.14 -8.93
C ALA A 137 -15.59 25.89 -8.45
N ALA A 138 -15.94 25.73 -7.17
CA ALA A 138 -17.06 26.44 -6.56
C ALA A 138 -16.86 27.97 -6.53
N ILE A 139 -15.62 28.44 -6.28
CA ILE A 139 -15.24 29.86 -6.30
C ILE A 139 -15.27 30.42 -7.73
N GLU A 140 -14.73 29.67 -8.70
CA GLU A 140 -14.71 30.07 -10.12
C GLU A 140 -16.12 30.18 -10.71
N LYS A 141 -16.99 29.18 -10.44
CA LYS A 141 -18.39 29.20 -10.87
C LYS A 141 -19.16 30.42 -10.36
N ARG A 142 -18.81 30.91 -9.16
CA ARG A 142 -19.43 32.07 -8.52
C ARG A 142 -18.76 33.41 -8.92
N GLY A 143 -17.72 33.39 -9.74
CA GLY A 143 -17.04 34.59 -10.23
C GLY A 143 -16.30 35.39 -9.14
N LEU A 144 -15.92 34.74 -8.04
CA LEU A 144 -15.32 35.41 -6.89
C LEU A 144 -13.85 35.72 -7.14
N ARG A 145 -13.41 36.93 -6.75
CA ARG A 145 -12.01 37.38 -6.88
C ARG A 145 -11.29 37.25 -5.55
N LEU A 146 -10.19 36.50 -5.54
CA LEU A 146 -9.32 36.38 -4.37
C LEU A 146 -8.29 37.51 -4.37
N GLY A 147 -8.32 38.34 -3.33
CA GLY A 147 -7.37 39.44 -3.10
C GLY A 147 -6.17 39.02 -2.23
N LYS A 148 -5.29 39.99 -1.95
CA LYS A 148 -4.20 39.80 -0.99
C LYS A 148 -4.77 39.57 0.42
N ALA A 149 -4.10 38.74 1.22
CA ALA A 149 -4.49 38.45 2.60
C ALA A 149 -4.15 39.62 3.55
N ALA A 150 -4.80 40.77 3.35
CA ALA A 150 -4.50 42.02 4.05
C ALA A 150 -4.70 41.94 5.59
N TYR A 151 -5.52 41.00 6.06
CA TYR A 151 -5.89 40.86 7.48
C TYR A 151 -5.48 39.51 8.09
N GLN A 152 -4.50 38.82 7.49
CA GLN A 152 -4.07 37.49 7.96
C GLN A 152 -3.64 37.48 9.45
N GLN A 153 -3.15 38.61 9.98
CA GLN A 153 -2.81 38.75 11.40
C GLN A 153 -4.04 38.67 12.33
N LEU A 154 -5.22 39.09 11.85
CA LEU A 154 -6.47 39.11 12.63
C LEU A 154 -7.30 37.83 12.41
N THR A 155 -7.27 37.26 11.20
CA THR A 155 -8.09 36.09 10.82
C THR A 155 -7.36 34.75 10.92
N GLY A 156 -6.04 34.77 11.08
CA GLY A 156 -5.21 33.57 10.99
C GLY A 156 -5.21 32.91 9.60
N VAL A 157 -5.01 31.59 9.54
CA VAL A 157 -4.93 30.77 8.30
C VAL A 157 -6.26 30.07 7.98
N LYS A 158 -7.38 30.63 8.42
CA LYS A 158 -8.70 30.03 8.17
C LYS A 158 -9.06 30.18 6.68
N LYS A 159 -9.57 29.10 6.09
CA LYS A 159 -9.93 29.00 4.66
C LYS A 159 -11.42 28.75 4.51
N PRO A 160 -12.05 29.19 3.41
CA PRO A 160 -13.44 28.84 3.13
C PRO A 160 -13.57 27.32 2.98
N LYS A 161 -14.70 26.79 3.44
CA LYS A 161 -15.05 25.37 3.36
C LYS A 161 -16.27 25.20 2.49
N LEU A 162 -16.35 24.06 1.83
CA LEU A 162 -17.53 23.65 1.05
C LEU A 162 -18.25 22.57 1.85
N ASP A 163 -19.52 22.77 2.16
CA ASP A 163 -20.37 21.78 2.83
C ASP A 163 -20.91 20.73 1.83
N GLU A 164 -21.48 19.64 2.33
CA GLU A 164 -22.00 18.51 1.54
C GLU A 164 -23.11 18.93 0.55
N GLN A 165 -23.82 20.01 0.86
CA GLN A 165 -24.90 20.61 0.06
C GLN A 165 -24.37 21.61 -0.98
N GLY A 166 -23.06 21.81 -1.05
CA GLY A 166 -22.42 22.71 -2.01
C GLY A 166 -22.46 24.19 -1.62
N VAL A 167 -22.84 24.50 -0.37
CA VAL A 167 -22.84 25.84 0.22
C VAL A 167 -21.43 26.19 0.68
N LEU A 168 -20.97 27.40 0.38
CA LEU A 168 -19.67 27.87 0.85
C LEU A 168 -19.78 28.54 2.22
N HIS A 169 -18.92 28.11 3.13
CA HIS A 169 -18.75 28.67 4.45
C HIS A 169 -17.51 29.56 4.45
N TRP A 170 -17.71 30.86 4.68
CA TRP A 170 -16.68 31.89 4.61
C TRP A 170 -16.22 32.32 6.00
N PRO A 171 -14.91 32.46 6.22
CA PRO A 171 -14.41 33.25 7.33
C PRO A 171 -14.60 34.75 7.02
N VAL A 172 -15.41 35.45 7.81
CA VAL A 172 -15.75 36.86 7.59
C VAL A 172 -15.18 37.71 8.72
N LEU A 173 -14.48 38.78 8.36
CA LEU A 173 -13.98 39.79 9.29
C LEU A 173 -14.83 41.05 9.16
N LEU A 174 -15.48 41.45 10.25
CA LEU A 174 -16.23 42.70 10.35
C LEU A 174 -15.34 43.75 11.02
N LEU A 175 -15.20 44.92 10.38
CA LEU A 175 -14.37 46.02 10.87
C LEU A 175 -15.27 47.19 11.27
N TYR A 176 -15.08 47.69 12.49
CA TYR A 176 -15.79 48.83 13.05
C TYR A 176 -14.81 50.00 13.20
N PRO A 177 -14.57 50.79 12.14
CA PRO A 177 -13.53 51.83 12.14
C PRO A 177 -13.79 52.93 13.17
N GLU A 178 -15.05 53.23 13.47
CA GLU A 178 -15.44 54.28 14.44
C GLU A 178 -14.94 54.00 15.86
N VAL A 179 -14.96 52.72 16.26
CA VAL A 179 -14.53 52.26 17.59
C VAL A 179 -13.18 51.55 17.54
N MET A 180 -12.52 51.54 16.38
CA MET A 180 -11.28 50.80 16.13
C MET A 180 -11.34 49.33 16.59
N SER A 181 -12.48 48.68 16.41
CA SER A 181 -12.72 47.30 16.82
C SER A 181 -12.99 46.39 15.61
N SER A 182 -12.89 45.08 15.81
CA SER A 182 -13.18 44.08 14.79
C SER A 182 -13.74 42.81 15.40
N ASP A 183 -14.68 42.18 14.69
CA ASP A 183 -15.20 40.85 15.03
C ASP A 183 -14.89 39.85 13.91
N PHE A 184 -14.56 38.61 14.28
CA PHE A 184 -14.25 37.54 13.35
C PHE A 184 -15.26 36.40 13.46
N ILE A 185 -15.93 36.10 12.35
CA ILE A 185 -16.88 34.99 12.21
C ILE A 185 -16.14 33.88 11.47
N GLU A 186 -15.90 32.76 12.14
CA GLU A 186 -15.14 31.65 11.54
C GLU A 186 -15.91 30.91 10.43
N ASP A 187 -17.24 30.90 10.55
CA ASP A 187 -18.13 30.05 9.76
C ASP A 187 -19.39 30.84 9.39
N PHE A 188 -19.40 31.40 8.17
CA PHE A 188 -20.53 32.16 7.62
C PHE A 188 -21.01 31.50 6.32
N PRO A 189 -22.18 30.85 6.30
CA PRO A 189 -22.73 30.25 5.08
C PRO A 189 -23.16 31.34 4.09
N GLU A 190 -22.89 31.13 2.80
CA GLU A 190 -23.20 32.11 1.75
C GLU A 190 -24.70 32.36 1.53
N THR A 191 -25.57 31.50 2.08
CA THR A 191 -27.03 31.63 1.99
C THR A 191 -27.61 32.55 3.07
N ASP A 192 -26.87 32.81 4.14
CA ASP A 192 -27.36 33.57 5.28
C ASP A 192 -27.23 35.08 5.02
N MET A 193 -28.16 35.83 5.61
CA MET A 193 -28.15 37.28 5.52
C MET A 193 -27.24 37.90 6.58
N PHE A 194 -26.55 38.97 6.20
CA PHE A 194 -25.76 39.77 7.13
C PHE A 194 -26.60 40.35 8.27
N SER A 195 -27.88 40.66 8.04
CA SER A 195 -28.76 41.22 9.07
C SER A 195 -28.89 40.31 10.28
N GLU A 196 -29.08 39.01 10.06
CA GLU A 196 -29.27 38.04 11.14
C GLU A 196 -28.01 37.86 11.99
N HIS A 197 -26.84 37.88 11.34
CA HIS A 197 -25.55 37.82 12.00
C HIS A 197 -25.19 39.12 12.72
N LEU A 198 -25.48 40.27 12.12
CA LEU A 198 -25.24 41.58 12.72
C LEU A 198 -26.13 41.81 13.94
N ASP A 199 -27.39 41.39 13.91
CA ASP A 199 -28.27 41.43 15.08
C ASP A 199 -27.68 40.62 16.23
N LEU A 200 -27.12 39.44 15.98
CA LEU A 200 -26.48 38.63 17.02
C LEU A 200 -25.22 39.31 17.60
N VAL A 201 -24.38 39.88 16.73
CA VAL A 201 -23.12 40.55 17.13
C VAL A 201 -23.43 41.82 17.91
N LEU A 202 -24.32 42.68 17.41
CA LEU A 202 -24.72 43.95 18.03
C LEU A 202 -25.50 43.76 19.33
N ARG A 203 -26.29 42.69 19.44
CA ARG A 203 -27.02 42.38 20.69
C ARG A 203 -26.08 42.05 21.85
N LYS A 204 -24.90 41.47 21.60
CA LYS A 204 -23.86 41.28 22.64
C LYS A 204 -23.32 42.61 23.17
N PHE A 205 -23.22 43.64 22.34
CA PHE A 205 -22.78 44.97 22.77
C PHE A 205 -23.85 45.69 23.63
N SER A 206 -25.14 45.51 23.34
CA SER A 206 -26.22 46.10 24.14
C SER A 206 -26.28 45.59 25.58
N THR A 207 -25.88 44.35 25.84
CA THR A 207 -25.81 43.80 27.20
C THR A 207 -24.62 44.33 28.01
N PHE A 208 -23.58 44.85 27.35
CA PHE A 208 -22.38 45.36 28.02
C PHE A 208 -22.49 46.86 28.35
N ALA A 209 -23.34 47.62 27.66
CA ALA A 209 -23.56 49.05 27.89
C ALA A 209 -24.61 49.36 28.98
N MET A 210 -25.30 48.35 29.53
CA MET A 210 -26.27 48.49 30.64
C MET A 210 -25.76 47.87 31.96
N GLY A 211 -24.43 47.76 32.12
CA GLY A 211 -23.77 47.31 33.36
C GLY A 211 -22.92 48.41 33.96
#